data_AF-A0A955V602-F1
#
_entry.id   AF-A0A955V602-F1
#
_cell.length_a   1.000
_cell.length_b   1.000
_cell.length_c   1.000
_cell.angle_alpha   90.00
_cell.angle_beta   90.00
_cell.angle_gamma   90.00
#
_symmetry.space_group_name_H-M   'P 1'
#
loop_
_entity.id
_entity.type
_entity.pdbx_description
1 polymer ?
#
loop_
_entity_poly.entity_id
_entity_poly.type
_entity_poly.pdbx_seq_one_letter_code
_entity_poly.pdbx_strand_id
1 'polypeptide(L)'
;MASLTACGGSASYTLPIVAPPTLEVVNRTPKTLVVAVRGRVEGSVGPGARLRVRNLERGQAALAAWYDGGSAAEGWKDDVTLEGGVRVWEIVPDGVEPLPVPPALTTLTVDNTTAMGVVVKVDGHRLGRVIAGEKQVFRDLTAGDHQATATTDAGEVIARAPLALHDGDGNVWSVVAAGAHLEVVNDGTEAVALLIDGQERATIEAGTT
;
A
#
# COMPACT_ATOMS: atom_id res chain seq x y z
N MET A 1 -3.83 30.14 62.62
CA MET A 1 -3.13 29.52 61.49
C MET A 1 -4.15 28.78 60.65
N ALA A 2 -4.37 29.19 59.41
CA ALA A 2 -5.28 28.52 58.50
C ALA A 2 -4.48 27.56 57.62
N SER A 3 -4.83 26.28 57.65
CA SER A 3 -4.24 25.24 56.80
C SER A 3 -5.06 25.14 55.52
N LEU A 4 -4.44 25.42 54.37
CA LEU A 4 -5.04 25.23 53.05
C LEU A 4 -4.64 23.84 52.54
N THR A 5 -5.62 22.95 52.39
CA THR A 5 -5.45 21.64 51.77
C THR A 5 -5.73 21.79 50.27
N ALA A 6 -4.71 21.63 49.43
CA ALA A 6 -4.87 21.61 47.98
C ALA A 6 -5.14 20.17 47.51
N CYS A 7 -6.35 19.90 47.00
CA CYS A 7 -6.66 18.65 46.31
C CYS A 7 -6.01 18.67 44.91
N GLY A 8 -4.92 17.92 44.74
CA GLY A 8 -4.26 17.72 43.45
C GLY A 8 -5.05 16.76 42.56
N GLY A 9 -6.02 17.28 41.80
CA GLY A 9 -6.64 16.56 40.70
C GLY A 9 -5.74 16.62 39.47
N SER A 10 -5.17 15.50 39.05
CA SER A 10 -4.47 15.40 37.77
C SER A 10 -5.49 15.44 36.63
N ALA A 11 -5.59 16.58 35.95
CA ALA A 11 -6.36 16.70 34.72
C ALA A 11 -5.58 16.08 33.56
N SER A 12 -6.08 14.97 33.02
CA SER A 12 -5.56 14.38 31.78
C SER A 12 -6.18 15.10 30.59
N TYR A 13 -5.37 15.87 29.86
CA TYR A 13 -5.77 16.47 28.58
C TYR A 13 -5.31 15.56 27.44
N THR A 14 -6.25 14.87 26.79
CA THR A 14 -5.99 14.19 25.52
C THR A 14 -6.16 15.21 24.40
N LEU A 15 -5.05 15.73 23.87
CA LEU A 15 -5.11 16.53 22.65
C LEU A 15 -5.48 15.61 21.48
N PRO A 16 -6.43 15.99 20.61
CA PRO A 16 -6.74 15.21 19.42
C PRO A 16 -5.48 15.14 18.55
N ILE A 17 -5.03 13.92 18.25
CA ILE A 17 -3.96 13.69 17.27
C ILE A 17 -4.56 13.96 15.90
N VAL A 18 -4.47 15.20 15.44
CA VAL A 18 -4.88 15.57 14.08
C VAL A 18 -3.79 15.09 13.13
N ALA A 19 -4.14 14.24 12.16
CA ALA A 19 -3.20 13.75 11.16
C ALA A 19 -2.54 14.91 10.39
N PRO A 20 -1.27 14.77 9.96
CA PRO A 20 -0.64 15.78 9.12
C PRO A 20 -1.33 15.87 7.75
N PRO A 21 -1.43 17.07 7.15
CA PRO A 21 -1.94 17.23 5.80
C PRO A 21 -1.21 16.38 4.76
N THR A 22 -1.95 15.96 3.76
CA THR A 22 -1.49 15.21 2.59
C THR A 22 -2.03 15.88 1.32
N LEU A 23 -1.19 15.98 0.30
CA LEU A 23 -1.56 16.47 -1.03
C LEU A 23 -1.52 15.32 -2.03
N GLU A 24 -2.61 15.11 -2.74
CA GLU A 24 -2.67 14.25 -3.93
C GLU A 24 -2.67 15.11 -5.18
N VAL A 25 -1.67 14.93 -6.03
CA VAL A 25 -1.59 15.60 -7.33
C VAL A 25 -2.03 14.63 -8.40
N VAL A 26 -3.03 15.04 -9.19
CA VAL A 26 -3.61 14.27 -10.30
C VAL A 26 -3.15 14.89 -11.60
N ASN A 27 -2.31 14.18 -12.36
CA ASN A 27 -1.80 14.68 -13.63
C ASN A 27 -2.70 14.20 -14.80
N ARG A 28 -3.50 15.10 -15.37
CA ARG A 28 -4.31 14.82 -16.56
C ARG A 28 -3.68 15.35 -17.86
N THR A 29 -2.40 15.69 -17.82
CA THR A 29 -1.62 16.14 -18.97
C THR A 29 -0.90 14.95 -19.64
N PRO A 30 -0.51 15.04 -20.91
CA PRO A 30 0.17 13.96 -21.63
C PRO A 30 1.67 13.84 -21.31
N LYS A 31 2.20 14.64 -20.37
CA LYS A 31 3.63 14.68 -20.03
C LYS A 31 3.83 14.52 -18.53
N THR A 32 5.02 14.10 -18.16
CA THR A 32 5.45 14.06 -16.75
C THR A 32 5.53 15.47 -16.19
N LEU A 33 5.00 15.65 -14.98
CA LEU A 33 5.11 16.90 -14.22
C LEU A 33 6.08 16.72 -13.07
N VAL A 34 6.83 17.76 -12.75
CA VAL A 34 7.54 17.94 -11.48
C VAL A 34 6.63 18.76 -10.57
N VAL A 35 6.50 18.35 -9.31
CA VAL A 35 5.62 18.96 -8.32
C VAL A 35 6.46 19.57 -7.20
N ALA A 36 6.14 20.80 -6.83
CA ALA A 36 6.69 21.47 -5.66
C ALA A 36 5.62 22.00 -4.71
N VAL A 37 5.94 21.98 -3.43
CA VAL A 37 5.13 22.54 -2.35
C VAL A 37 6.01 23.50 -1.56
N ARG A 38 5.56 24.75 -1.41
CA ARG A 38 6.31 25.83 -0.75
C ARG A 38 7.73 26.01 -1.32
N GLY A 39 7.85 25.88 -2.64
CA GLY A 39 9.13 26.03 -3.35
C GLY A 39 10.08 24.82 -3.25
N ARG A 40 9.75 23.76 -2.51
CA ARG A 40 10.52 22.51 -2.46
C ARG A 40 9.94 21.49 -3.42
N VAL A 41 10.79 20.88 -4.26
CA VAL A 41 10.38 19.77 -5.13
C VAL A 41 10.08 18.54 -4.29
N GLU A 42 8.87 18.00 -4.44
CA GLU A 42 8.38 16.83 -3.70
C GLU A 42 8.45 15.54 -4.54
N GLY A 43 8.40 15.65 -5.87
CA GLY A 43 8.51 14.50 -6.76
C GLY A 43 8.07 14.80 -8.18
N SER A 44 7.91 13.74 -8.97
CA SER A 44 7.33 13.80 -10.30
C SER A 44 6.10 12.89 -10.42
N VAL A 45 5.20 13.22 -11.34
CA VAL A 45 3.98 12.46 -11.62
C VAL A 45 3.84 12.25 -13.12
N GLY A 46 3.81 10.98 -13.53
CA GLY A 46 3.68 10.61 -14.94
C GLY A 46 2.34 11.03 -15.55
N PRO A 47 2.20 10.93 -16.89
CA PRO A 47 0.95 11.22 -17.58
C PRO A 47 -0.17 10.31 -17.08
N GLY A 48 -1.34 10.88 -16.74
CA GLY A 48 -2.49 10.08 -16.29
C GLY A 48 -2.21 9.32 -15.00
N ALA A 49 -1.37 9.85 -14.11
CA ALA A 49 -1.00 9.23 -12.85
C ALA A 49 -1.30 10.14 -11.65
N ARG A 50 -1.13 9.59 -10.44
CA ARG A 50 -1.24 10.31 -9.17
C ARG A 50 0.08 10.30 -8.41
N LEU A 51 0.34 11.39 -7.69
CA LEU A 51 1.42 11.48 -6.70
C LEU A 51 0.83 11.88 -5.35
N ARG A 52 1.21 11.18 -4.28
CA ARG A 52 0.80 11.54 -2.92
C ARG A 52 1.99 12.08 -2.11
N VAL A 53 1.92 13.35 -1.76
CA VAL A 53 2.89 14.04 -0.90
C VAL A 53 2.35 14.10 0.52
N ARG A 54 3.08 13.52 1.47
CA ARG A 54 2.63 13.35 2.88
C ARG A 54 3.43 14.20 3.85
N ASN A 55 2.93 14.25 5.08
CA ASN A 55 3.59 14.90 6.20
C ASN A 55 3.87 16.38 5.91
N LEU A 56 2.96 17.01 5.18
CA LEU A 56 3.05 18.42 4.88
C LEU A 56 2.76 19.22 6.14
N GLU A 57 3.42 20.35 6.27
CA GLU A 57 3.14 21.31 7.32
C GLU A 57 1.77 21.96 7.11
N ARG A 58 1.07 22.26 8.22
CA ARG A 58 -0.20 22.98 8.18
C ARG A 58 -0.02 24.44 7.76
N GLY A 59 -1.12 25.05 7.32
CA GLY A 59 -1.20 26.46 6.95
C GLY A 59 -1.11 26.71 5.45
N GLN A 60 -0.86 27.96 5.07
CA GLN A 60 -0.76 28.37 3.66
C GLN A 60 0.37 27.64 2.94
N ALA A 61 0.13 27.20 1.71
CA ALA A 61 1.10 26.52 0.87
C ALA A 61 0.93 26.94 -0.58
N ALA A 62 2.01 27.48 -1.15
CA ALA A 62 2.13 27.69 -2.59
C ALA A 62 2.45 26.36 -3.27
N LEU A 63 1.57 25.91 -4.15
CA LEU A 63 1.74 24.73 -5.00
C LEU A 63 2.26 25.17 -6.36
N ALA A 64 3.19 24.39 -6.91
CA ALA A 64 3.65 24.58 -8.28
C ALA A 64 3.86 23.23 -8.97
N ALA A 65 3.53 23.16 -10.25
CA ALA A 65 3.80 22.00 -11.07
C ALA A 65 4.16 22.44 -12.49
N TRP A 66 5.13 21.79 -13.10
CA TRP A 66 5.60 22.12 -14.44
C TRP A 66 6.07 20.86 -15.16
N TYR A 67 6.17 20.91 -16.48
CA TYR A 67 6.69 19.77 -17.24
C TYR A 67 8.14 19.46 -16.86
N ASP A 68 8.50 18.19 -16.86
CA ASP A 68 9.90 17.78 -16.71
C ASP A 68 10.78 18.42 -17.79
N GLY A 69 11.91 19.02 -17.38
CA GLY A 69 12.77 19.86 -18.21
C GLY A 69 12.29 21.31 -18.44
N GLY A 70 11.10 21.68 -17.96
CA GLY A 70 10.55 23.04 -18.03
C GLY A 70 10.88 23.92 -16.82
N SER A 71 10.26 25.11 -16.76
CA SER A 71 10.38 26.06 -15.65
C SER A 71 9.08 26.15 -14.86
N ALA A 72 9.19 26.30 -13.52
CA ALA A 72 8.04 26.59 -12.66
C ALA A 72 7.32 27.91 -13.01
N ALA A 73 7.98 28.81 -13.75
CA ALA A 73 7.35 30.05 -14.23
C ALA A 73 6.23 29.80 -15.24
N GLU A 74 6.33 28.72 -16.03
CA GLU A 74 5.44 28.37 -17.14
C GLU A 74 4.44 27.25 -16.76
N GLY A 75 4.40 26.89 -15.47
CA GLY A 75 3.60 25.80 -14.94
C GLY A 75 2.28 26.24 -14.29
N TRP A 76 1.60 25.26 -13.71
CA TRP A 76 0.41 25.45 -12.88
C TRP A 76 0.83 25.90 -11.49
N LYS A 77 0.06 26.83 -10.91
CA LYS A 77 0.27 27.37 -9.57
C LYS A 77 -1.07 27.46 -8.85
N ASP A 78 -1.05 27.22 -7.55
CA ASP A 78 -2.23 27.37 -6.69
C ASP A 78 -1.77 27.74 -5.28
N ASP A 79 -2.54 28.57 -4.57
CA ASP A 79 -2.29 28.92 -3.17
C ASP A 79 -3.39 28.29 -2.32
N VAL A 80 -3.02 27.33 -1.48
CA VAL A 80 -3.99 26.55 -0.69
C VAL A 80 -3.71 26.62 0.80
N THR A 81 -4.75 26.43 1.62
CA THR A 81 -4.60 26.22 3.06
C THR A 81 -4.65 24.73 3.39
N LEU A 82 -3.59 24.21 4.02
CA LEU A 82 -3.48 22.82 4.45
C LEU A 82 -3.85 22.69 5.94
N GLU A 83 -5.04 22.18 6.25
CA GLU A 83 -5.52 22.10 7.65
C GLU A 83 -5.40 20.68 8.25
N GLY A 84 -5.51 19.65 7.41
CA GLY A 84 -5.41 18.24 7.77
C GLY A 84 -6.08 17.38 6.69
N GLY A 85 -5.92 16.05 6.77
CA GLY A 85 -6.53 15.14 5.80
C GLY A 85 -5.88 15.18 4.42
N VAL A 86 -6.62 14.75 3.40
CA VAL A 86 -6.14 14.66 2.01
C VAL A 86 -6.77 15.78 1.18
N ARG A 87 -5.93 16.62 0.58
CA ARG A 87 -6.29 17.62 -0.43
C ARG A 87 -5.94 17.08 -1.81
N VAL A 88 -6.85 17.18 -2.77
CA VAL A 88 -6.59 16.81 -4.17
C VAL A 88 -6.34 18.08 -4.99
N TRP A 89 -5.27 18.09 -5.78
CA TRP A 89 -4.93 19.13 -6.75
C TRP A 89 -4.86 18.50 -8.15
N GLU A 90 -5.86 18.79 -8.98
CA GLU A 90 -5.99 18.24 -10.32
C GLU A 90 -5.40 19.21 -11.35
N ILE A 91 -4.46 18.70 -12.16
CA ILE A 91 -3.76 19.47 -13.17
C ILE A 91 -4.28 19.06 -14.55
N VAL A 92 -4.96 20.00 -15.19
CA VAL A 92 -5.62 19.84 -16.50
C VAL A 92 -4.86 20.68 -17.53
N PRO A 93 -4.54 20.14 -18.72
CA PRO A 93 -3.91 20.91 -19.79
C PRO A 93 -4.89 21.96 -20.34
N ASP A 94 -4.36 23.14 -20.71
CA ASP A 94 -5.14 24.17 -21.40
C ASP A 94 -5.18 23.89 -22.91
N GLY A 95 -6.35 24.06 -23.54
CA GLY A 95 -6.55 23.91 -24.98
C GLY A 95 -6.36 22.50 -25.56
N VAL A 96 -6.21 21.47 -24.73
CA VAL A 96 -6.07 20.06 -25.15
C VAL A 96 -7.00 19.17 -24.35
N GLU A 97 -7.56 18.13 -24.97
CA GLU A 97 -8.39 17.15 -24.28
C GLU A 97 -7.62 16.51 -23.12
N PRO A 98 -8.12 16.59 -21.87
CA PRO A 98 -7.44 16.01 -20.72
C PRO A 98 -7.47 14.49 -20.74
N LEU A 99 -6.42 13.86 -20.23
CA LEU A 99 -6.43 12.42 -20.00
C LEU A 99 -7.56 12.04 -19.01
N PRO A 100 -8.05 10.78 -19.04
CA PRO A 100 -8.99 10.29 -18.03
C PRO A 100 -8.46 10.50 -16.61
N VAL A 101 -9.38 10.68 -15.65
CA VAL A 101 -8.99 10.79 -14.24
C VAL A 101 -8.40 9.45 -13.79
N PRO A 102 -7.16 9.39 -13.32
CA PRO A 102 -6.57 8.15 -12.84
C PRO A 102 -7.30 7.62 -11.60
N PRO A 103 -7.31 6.29 -11.40
CA PRO A 103 -7.85 5.68 -10.19
C PRO A 103 -7.26 6.29 -8.92
N ALA A 104 -8.06 6.31 -7.85
CA ALA A 104 -7.62 6.82 -6.55
C ALA A 104 -6.45 6.00 -6.00
N LEU A 105 -5.65 6.61 -5.12
CA LEU A 105 -4.59 5.89 -4.39
C LEU A 105 -5.16 5.28 -3.11
N THR A 106 -4.79 4.03 -2.84
CA THR A 106 -5.31 3.21 -1.75
C THR A 106 -4.18 2.57 -0.93
N THR A 107 -4.56 1.85 0.13
CA THR A 107 -3.66 1.07 0.98
C THR A 107 -4.01 -0.42 0.91
N LEU A 108 -2.99 -1.27 1.03
CA LEU A 108 -3.12 -2.72 1.16
C LEU A 108 -2.41 -3.17 2.43
N THR A 109 -3.15 -3.76 3.36
CA THR A 109 -2.59 -4.47 4.50
C THR A 109 -2.36 -5.92 4.09
N VAL A 110 -1.10 -6.35 4.11
CA VAL A 110 -0.75 -7.76 3.90
C VAL A 110 -0.53 -8.42 5.24
N ASP A 111 -1.26 -9.51 5.48
CA ASP A 111 -1.18 -10.34 6.68
C ASP A 111 -0.45 -11.63 6.35
N ASN A 112 0.82 -11.74 6.73
CA ASN A 112 1.62 -12.92 6.43
C ASN A 112 1.44 -13.96 7.53
N THR A 113 0.51 -14.88 7.32
CA THR A 113 0.21 -15.96 8.27
C THR A 113 1.19 -17.14 8.18
N THR A 114 2.18 -17.07 7.29
CA THR A 114 3.16 -18.15 7.11
C THR A 114 4.28 -18.08 8.16
N ALA A 115 5.01 -19.20 8.32
CA ALA A 115 6.15 -19.29 9.21
C ALA A 115 7.45 -18.68 8.63
N MET A 116 7.39 -18.07 7.44
CA MET A 116 8.56 -17.49 6.76
C MET A 116 8.29 -16.07 6.27
N GLY A 117 9.34 -15.28 6.08
CA GLY A 117 9.23 -13.95 5.49
C GLY A 117 8.91 -14.05 3.99
N VAL A 118 8.12 -13.11 3.48
CA VAL A 118 7.62 -13.14 2.10
C VAL A 118 7.86 -11.79 1.42
N VAL A 119 8.24 -11.81 0.15
CA VAL A 119 8.32 -10.64 -0.71
C VAL A 119 7.00 -10.49 -1.45
N VAL A 120 6.35 -9.35 -1.25
CA VAL A 120 5.07 -9.02 -1.89
C VAL A 120 5.31 -8.25 -3.18
N LYS A 121 4.63 -8.65 -4.25
CA LYS A 121 4.53 -7.92 -5.50
C LYS A 121 3.07 -7.73 -5.91
N VAL A 122 2.76 -6.60 -6.50
CA VAL A 122 1.47 -6.30 -7.15
C VAL A 122 1.76 -5.93 -8.60
N ASP A 123 1.12 -6.62 -9.53
CA ASP A 123 1.35 -6.48 -10.98
C ASP A 123 2.83 -6.59 -11.39
N GLY A 124 3.56 -7.46 -10.70
CA GLY A 124 5.00 -7.66 -10.90
C GLY A 124 5.89 -6.62 -10.22
N HIS A 125 5.35 -5.51 -9.71
CA HIS A 125 6.10 -4.51 -8.95
C HIS A 125 6.30 -4.93 -7.50
N ARG A 126 7.55 -4.98 -7.05
CA ARG A 126 7.89 -5.32 -5.66
C ARG A 126 7.49 -4.18 -4.71
N LEU A 127 6.61 -4.50 -3.76
CA LEU A 127 6.18 -3.56 -2.72
C LEU A 127 7.12 -3.59 -1.50
N GLY A 128 7.51 -4.80 -1.06
CA GLY A 128 8.37 -4.96 0.11
C GLY A 128 8.38 -6.38 0.64
N ARG A 129 8.86 -6.55 1.88
CA ARG A 129 8.96 -7.84 2.57
C ARG A 129 8.14 -7.81 3.85
N VAL A 130 7.22 -8.76 4.01
CA VAL A 130 6.43 -8.96 5.23
C VAL A 130 7.05 -10.11 6.01
N ILE A 131 7.40 -9.89 7.27
CA ILE A 131 8.03 -10.91 8.12
C ILE A 131 7.00 -12.00 8.49
N ALA A 132 7.48 -13.18 8.88
CA ALA A 132 6.64 -14.29 9.31
C ALA A 132 5.71 -13.90 10.46
N GLY A 133 4.42 -14.20 10.33
CA GLY A 133 3.40 -13.89 11.34
C GLY A 133 3.06 -12.41 11.49
N GLU A 134 3.65 -11.51 10.68
CA GLU A 134 3.46 -10.07 10.80
C GLU A 134 2.49 -9.49 9.76
N LYS A 135 2.03 -8.28 10.05
CA LYS A 135 1.23 -7.44 9.14
C LYS A 135 2.07 -6.27 8.66
N GLN A 136 1.93 -5.94 7.38
CA GLN A 136 2.53 -4.73 6.82
C GLN A 136 1.54 -3.97 5.96
N VAL A 137 1.54 -2.64 6.08
CA VAL A 137 0.70 -1.75 5.27
C VAL A 137 1.54 -1.18 4.14
N PHE A 138 1.15 -1.50 2.91
CA PHE A 138 1.63 -0.85 1.69
C PHE A 138 0.68 0.28 1.31
N ARG A 139 1.24 1.41 0.88
CA ARG A 139 0.48 2.62 0.55
C ARG A 139 0.78 3.04 -0.89
N ASP A 140 -0.08 3.91 -1.44
CA ASP A 140 0.05 4.45 -2.80
C ASP A 140 -0.08 3.41 -3.91
N LEU A 141 -0.91 2.41 -3.66
CA LEU A 141 -1.37 1.52 -4.73
C LEU A 141 -2.51 2.23 -5.47
N THR A 142 -2.65 1.99 -6.76
CA THR A 142 -3.86 2.40 -7.49
C THR A 142 -5.03 1.52 -7.05
N ALA A 143 -6.23 2.09 -6.96
CA ALA A 143 -7.46 1.31 -6.86
C ALA A 143 -7.76 0.64 -8.22
N GLY A 144 -8.44 -0.51 -8.19
CA GLY A 144 -8.77 -1.31 -9.38
C GLY A 144 -8.49 -2.80 -9.19
N ASP A 145 -8.50 -3.52 -10.31
CA ASP A 145 -8.18 -4.96 -10.34
C ASP A 145 -6.68 -5.18 -10.55
N HIS A 146 -6.10 -6.02 -9.70
CA HIS A 146 -4.67 -6.27 -9.60
C HIS A 146 -4.37 -7.77 -9.46
N GLN A 147 -3.11 -8.14 -9.70
CA GLN A 147 -2.58 -9.47 -9.39
C GLN A 147 -1.50 -9.37 -8.32
N ALA A 148 -1.78 -9.93 -7.14
CA ALA A 148 -0.79 -10.02 -6.08
C ALA A 148 -0.07 -11.37 -6.10
N THR A 149 1.22 -11.31 -5.82
CA THR A 149 2.07 -12.49 -5.63
C THR A 149 2.93 -12.32 -4.38
N ALA A 150 3.04 -13.41 -3.61
CA ALA A 150 3.95 -13.50 -2.49
C ALA A 150 4.97 -14.58 -2.82
N THR A 151 6.25 -14.24 -2.69
CA THR A 151 7.36 -15.18 -2.93
C THR A 151 8.23 -15.31 -1.70
N THR A 152 8.90 -16.45 -1.53
CA THR A 152 10.01 -16.56 -0.59
C THR A 152 11.19 -15.69 -1.04
N ASP A 153 12.20 -15.52 -0.18
CA ASP A 153 13.45 -14.85 -0.56
C ASP A 153 14.22 -15.61 -1.67
N ALA A 154 13.98 -16.93 -1.80
CA ALA A 154 14.50 -17.75 -2.88
C ALA A 154 13.73 -17.59 -4.20
N GLY A 155 12.63 -16.82 -4.21
CA GLY A 155 11.83 -16.53 -5.40
C GLY A 155 10.71 -17.54 -5.68
N GLU A 156 10.51 -18.53 -4.82
CA GLU A 156 9.41 -19.49 -4.92
C GLU A 156 8.06 -18.79 -4.66
N VAL A 157 7.07 -19.01 -5.52
CA VAL A 157 5.73 -18.43 -5.37
C VAL A 157 4.92 -19.27 -4.40
N ILE A 158 4.56 -18.70 -3.25
CA ILE A 158 3.78 -19.39 -2.21
C ILE A 158 2.30 -19.02 -2.23
N ALA A 159 1.96 -17.85 -2.79
CA ALA A 159 0.59 -17.40 -2.96
C ALA A 159 0.47 -16.48 -4.18
N ARG A 160 -0.66 -16.60 -4.88
CA ARG A 160 -1.10 -15.70 -5.94
C ARG A 160 -2.59 -15.48 -5.79
N ALA A 161 -3.03 -14.23 -5.88
CA ALA A 161 -4.44 -13.89 -5.79
C ALA A 161 -4.79 -12.69 -6.68
N PRO A 162 -5.94 -12.72 -7.36
CA PRO A 162 -6.55 -11.48 -7.85
C PRO A 162 -6.92 -10.60 -6.65
N LEU A 163 -6.61 -9.31 -6.71
CA LEU A 163 -7.02 -8.32 -5.72
C LEU A 163 -7.89 -7.27 -6.38
N ALA A 164 -9.09 -7.05 -5.87
CA ALA A 164 -9.89 -5.87 -6.17
C ALA A 164 -9.60 -4.83 -5.08
N LEU A 165 -8.76 -3.85 -5.38
CA LEU A 165 -8.39 -2.78 -4.46
C LEU A 165 -9.41 -1.65 -4.58
N HIS A 166 -10.10 -1.36 -3.48
CA HIS A 166 -11.05 -0.26 -3.40
C HIS A 166 -10.39 1.02 -2.93
N ASP A 167 -10.95 2.15 -3.36
CA ASP A 167 -10.61 3.50 -2.92
C ASP A 167 -10.69 3.62 -1.38
N GLY A 168 -9.75 4.35 -0.79
CA GLY A 168 -9.70 4.57 0.66
C GLY A 168 -8.81 3.57 1.41
N ASP A 169 -9.20 3.25 2.64
CA ASP A 169 -8.48 2.32 3.50
C ASP A 169 -9.27 1.03 3.71
N GLY A 170 -8.57 -0.07 4.00
CA GLY A 170 -9.19 -1.33 4.45
C GLY A 170 -9.03 -2.52 3.52
N ASN A 171 -8.25 -2.41 2.43
CA ASN A 171 -7.92 -3.60 1.65
C ASN A 171 -6.98 -4.50 2.47
N VAL A 172 -7.36 -5.76 2.64
CA VAL A 172 -6.58 -6.76 3.37
C VAL A 172 -6.36 -7.97 2.48
N TRP A 173 -5.12 -8.42 2.40
CA TRP A 173 -4.76 -9.69 1.77
C TRP A 173 -4.00 -10.56 2.76
N SER A 174 -4.58 -11.70 3.12
CA SER A 174 -3.92 -12.69 3.95
C SER A 174 -3.12 -13.65 3.06
N VAL A 175 -1.80 -13.63 3.23
CA VAL A 175 -0.91 -14.62 2.63
C VAL A 175 -0.98 -15.86 3.52
N VAL A 176 -1.72 -16.84 3.04
CA VAL A 176 -1.70 -18.20 3.55
C VAL A 176 -0.74 -19.00 2.67
N ALA A 177 0.06 -19.87 3.29
CA ALA A 177 0.76 -20.87 2.50
C ALA A 177 -0.31 -21.70 1.80
N ALA A 178 -0.28 -21.77 0.46
CA ALA A 178 -1.02 -22.83 -0.21
C ALA A 178 -0.61 -24.12 0.50
N GLY A 179 -1.59 -24.84 1.06
CA GLY A 179 -1.31 -26.04 1.85
C GLY A 179 -0.30 -26.89 1.11
N ALA A 180 0.72 -27.40 1.81
CA ALA A 180 1.74 -28.23 1.17
C ALA A 180 1.03 -29.35 0.41
N HIS A 181 1.22 -29.38 -0.91
CA HIS A 181 0.76 -30.49 -1.72
C HIS A 181 1.78 -31.60 -1.58
N LEU A 182 1.40 -32.65 -0.89
CA LEU A 182 2.22 -33.85 -0.76
C LEU A 182 1.66 -34.90 -1.71
N GLU A 183 2.38 -35.13 -2.81
CA GLU A 183 2.13 -36.24 -3.73
C GLU A 183 2.99 -37.42 -3.28
N VAL A 184 2.36 -38.58 -3.06
CA VAL A 184 3.05 -39.77 -2.56
C VAL A 184 2.74 -40.93 -3.49
N VAL A 185 3.76 -41.40 -4.21
CA VAL A 185 3.62 -42.54 -5.10
C VAL A 185 3.99 -43.82 -4.35
N ASN A 186 3.07 -44.78 -4.32
CA ASN A 186 3.33 -46.12 -3.77
C ASN A 186 3.58 -47.13 -4.90
N ASP A 187 4.84 -47.26 -5.31
CA ASP A 187 5.28 -48.28 -6.28
C ASP A 187 5.45 -49.68 -5.66
N GLY A 188 5.10 -49.85 -4.38
CA GLY A 188 5.14 -51.12 -3.68
C GLY A 188 4.00 -52.06 -4.08
N THR A 189 4.08 -53.30 -3.58
CA THR A 189 3.03 -54.31 -3.76
C THR A 189 2.01 -54.35 -2.60
N GLU A 190 2.21 -53.52 -1.58
CA GLU A 190 1.37 -53.45 -0.38
C GLU A 190 0.94 -52.01 -0.13
N ALA A 191 -0.23 -51.82 0.49
CA ALA A 191 -0.71 -50.50 0.88
C ALA A 191 0.17 -49.88 1.97
N VAL A 192 0.37 -48.57 1.91
CA VAL A 192 1.17 -47.82 2.89
C VAL A 192 0.34 -46.74 3.57
N ALA A 193 0.51 -46.58 4.89
CA ALA A 193 -0.10 -45.49 5.64
C ALA A 193 0.78 -44.25 5.55
N LEU A 194 0.20 -43.13 5.14
CA LEU A 194 0.84 -41.81 5.15
C LEU A 194 0.58 -41.13 6.49
N LEU A 195 1.64 -40.92 7.27
CA LEU A 195 1.58 -40.17 8.52
C LEU A 195 2.17 -38.77 8.34
N ILE A 196 1.42 -37.75 8.77
CA ILE A 196 1.91 -36.37 8.88
C ILE A 196 1.74 -35.93 10.33
N ASP A 197 2.85 -35.53 10.95
CA ASP A 197 2.93 -35.16 12.38
C ASP A 197 2.41 -36.26 13.32
N GLY A 198 2.72 -37.51 12.98
CA GLY A 198 2.32 -38.69 13.76
C GLY A 198 0.83 -39.05 13.67
N GLN A 199 0.05 -38.37 12.84
CA GLN A 199 -1.34 -38.73 12.54
C GLN A 199 -1.45 -39.33 11.14
N GLU A 200 -2.14 -40.46 11.01
CA GLU A 200 -2.50 -41.03 9.72
C GLU A 200 -3.42 -40.08 8.96
N ARG A 201 -3.01 -39.72 7.73
CA ARG A 201 -3.74 -38.80 6.86
C ARG A 201 -4.41 -39.52 5.69
N ALA A 202 -3.78 -40.57 5.20
CA ALA A 202 -4.27 -41.37 4.08
C ALA A 202 -3.64 -42.77 4.11
N THR A 203 -4.32 -43.71 3.45
CA THR A 203 -3.74 -45.00 3.05
C THR A 203 -3.61 -44.98 1.54
N ILE A 204 -2.42 -45.29 1.04
CA ILE A 204 -2.09 -45.25 -0.38
C ILE A 204 -1.96 -46.69 -0.84
N GLU A 205 -2.87 -47.11 -1.72
CA GLU A 205 -2.91 -48.47 -2.24
C GLU A 205 -1.68 -48.75 -3.12
N ALA A 206 -1.36 -50.03 -3.25
CA ALA A 206 -0.27 -50.48 -4.11
C ALA A 206 -0.50 -50.01 -5.57
N GLY A 207 0.52 -49.40 -6.17
CA GLY A 207 0.47 -48.90 -7.54
C GLY A 207 -0.36 -47.63 -7.76
N THR A 208 -0.64 -46.86 -6.70
CA THR A 208 -1.40 -45.60 -6.79
C THR A 208 -0.58 -44.36 -6.37
N THR A 209 -1.10 -43.19 -6.72
CA THR A 209 -0.62 -41.85 -6.33
C THR A 209 -1.64 -41.17 -5.44
#